data_AF-A0A1S8BEG6-F1
#
_entry.id   AF-A0A1S8BEG6-F1
#
_cell.length_a   1.000
_cell.length_b   1.000
_cell.length_c   1.000
_cell.angle_alpha   90.00
_cell.angle_beta   90.00
_cell.angle_gamma   90.00
#
_symmetry.space_group_name_H-M   'P 1'
#
loop_
_entity.id
_entity.type
_entity.pdbx_description
1 polymer ?
#
loop_
_entity_poly.entity_id
_entity_poly.type
_entity_poly.pdbx_seq_one_letter_code
_entity_poly.pdbx_strand_id
1 'polypeptide(L)'
;MAHAVMRAIGMVAMKRVRMEEALAAEKGPEEAEGEGREKPSRACCDPVESVFAVQPRTDVERALFDRDDNLSPNGYLCVDLEIYLTHEPCVMCSMAILHSRFNRVVFARRMPGSGGMTADERGVGHGLFWRPTELNWKFLCWEFVEDDAEDDERDKLVVDDGINA
;
A
#
# COMPACT_ATOMS: atom_id res chain seq x y z
N MET A 1 15.32 5.30 -4.89
CA MET A 1 14.16 6.21 -4.91
C MET A 1 12.92 5.35 -4.67
N ALA A 2 12.44 5.29 -3.43
CA ALA A 2 11.30 4.44 -3.08
C ALA A 2 10.02 5.28 -3.06
N HIS A 3 9.00 4.87 -3.82
CA HIS A 3 7.68 5.48 -3.74
C HIS A 3 6.97 4.99 -2.46
N ALA A 4 6.35 5.90 -1.71
CA ALA A 4 5.72 5.58 -0.42
C ALA A 4 4.70 4.41 -0.52
N VAL A 5 3.88 4.42 -1.58
CA VAL A 5 2.89 3.38 -1.83
C VAL A 5 3.53 2.01 -2.09
N MET A 6 4.58 1.96 -2.92
CA MET A 6 5.29 0.71 -3.23
C MET A 6 5.97 0.15 -1.99
N ARG A 7 6.55 1.02 -1.16
CA ARG A 7 7.11 0.64 0.14
C ARG A 7 6.05 0.05 1.06
N ALA A 8 4.87 0.68 1.16
CA ALA A 8 3.77 0.18 1.98
C ALA A 8 3.30 -1.21 1.52
N ILE A 9 3.08 -1.40 0.22
CA ILE A 9 2.73 -2.71 -0.36
C ILE A 9 3.81 -3.75 -0.05
N GLY A 10 5.08 -3.38 -0.20
CA GLY A 10 6.22 -4.26 0.10
C GLY A 10 6.28 -4.68 1.57
N MET A 11 6.04 -3.75 2.51
CA MET A 11 5.96 -4.06 3.93
C MET A 11 4.84 -5.06 4.25
N VAL A 12 3.65 -4.89 3.66
CA VAL A 12 2.54 -5.84 3.83
C VAL A 12 2.89 -7.21 3.25
N ALA A 13 3.52 -7.25 2.07
CA ALA A 13 3.94 -8.49 1.44
C ALA A 13 4.95 -9.27 2.30
N MET A 14 5.99 -8.59 2.79
CA MET A 14 7.02 -9.19 3.66
C MET A 14 6.40 -9.72 4.95
N LYS A 15 5.46 -8.96 5.52
CA LYS A 15 4.76 -9.38 6.73
C LYS A 15 3.92 -10.64 6.51
N ARG A 16 3.19 -10.74 5.40
CA ARG A 16 2.42 -11.96 5.06
C ARG A 16 3.32 -13.17 4.89
N VAL A 17 4.46 -13.02 4.19
CA VAL A 17 5.44 -14.11 4.06
C VAL A 17 5.91 -14.58 5.44
N ARG A 18 6.23 -13.64 6.35
CA ARG A 18 6.61 -13.98 7.73
C ARG A 18 5.50 -14.74 8.48
N MET A 19 4.25 -14.30 8.36
CA MET A 19 3.10 -14.96 8.99
C MET A 19 2.86 -16.37 8.42
N GLU A 20 2.98 -16.54 7.10
CA GLU A 20 2.89 -17.86 6.44
C GLU A 20 4.02 -18.79 6.90
N GLU A 21 5.25 -18.28 7.03
CA GLU A 21 6.39 -19.03 7.54
C GLU A 21 6.21 -19.43 9.00
N ALA A 22 5.65 -18.55 9.85
CA ALA A 22 5.34 -18.86 11.25
C ALA A 22 4.25 -19.94 11.36
N LEU A 23 3.15 -19.82 10.60
CA LEU A 23 2.09 -20.83 10.54
C LEU A 23 2.59 -22.19 10.02
N ALA A 24 3.51 -22.18 9.05
CA ALA A 24 4.14 -23.40 8.54
C ALA A 24 5.08 -24.05 9.58
N ALA A 25 5.78 -23.24 10.39
CA ALA A 25 6.62 -23.75 11.47
C ALA A 25 5.79 -24.41 12.59
N GLU A 26 4.59 -23.89 12.87
CA GLU A 26 3.67 -24.45 13.88
C GLU A 26 3.04 -25.79 13.44
N LYS A 27 2.75 -25.97 12.14
CA LYS A 27 2.11 -27.19 11.61
C LYS A 27 3.02 -28.43 11.55
N GLY A 28 4.31 -28.28 11.79
CA GLY A 28 5.28 -29.38 11.74
C GLY A 28 5.49 -29.96 10.32
N PRO A 29 6.48 -30.86 10.14
CA PRO A 29 6.90 -31.32 8.82
C PRO A 29 5.88 -32.22 8.10
N GLU A 30 4.98 -32.88 8.84
CA GLU A 30 4.15 -33.97 8.34
C GLU A 30 2.90 -33.51 7.55
N GLU A 31 2.42 -32.27 7.74
CA GLU A 31 1.29 -31.71 6.98
C GLU A 31 1.72 -30.80 5.81
N ALA A 32 3.03 -30.52 5.68
CA ALA A 32 3.57 -29.62 4.66
C ALA A 32 3.71 -30.25 3.26
N GLU A 33 3.56 -31.58 3.14
CA GLU A 33 3.71 -32.33 1.88
C GLU A 33 2.47 -32.32 0.97
N GLY A 34 1.36 -31.68 1.38
CA GLY A 34 0.06 -31.78 0.69
C GLY A 34 -0.22 -30.75 -0.43
N GLU A 35 0.35 -29.55 -0.38
CA GLU A 35 0.16 -28.53 -1.41
C GLU A 35 1.48 -27.79 -1.62
N GLY A 36 2.35 -28.34 -2.48
CA GLY A 36 3.60 -27.71 -2.88
C GLY A 36 3.36 -26.43 -3.67
N ARG A 37 2.93 -25.35 -3.01
CA ARG A 37 3.04 -24.00 -3.55
C ARG A 37 4.52 -23.65 -3.52
N GLU A 38 5.16 -23.80 -4.66
CA GLU A 38 6.55 -23.41 -4.88
C GLU A 38 6.73 -21.99 -4.33
N LYS A 39 7.48 -21.87 -3.22
CA LYS A 39 7.76 -20.56 -2.63
C LYS A 39 8.45 -19.75 -3.71
N PRO A 40 7.94 -18.55 -4.07
CA PRO A 40 8.64 -17.72 -5.03
C PRO A 40 10.08 -17.57 -4.56
N SER A 41 11.03 -17.83 -5.45
CA SER A 41 12.44 -17.87 -5.08
C SER A 41 12.82 -16.57 -4.38
N ARG A 42 13.48 -16.68 -3.21
CA ARG A 42 14.07 -15.53 -2.51
C ARG A 42 14.93 -14.68 -3.46
N ALA A 43 15.53 -15.32 -4.47
CA ALA A 43 16.29 -14.70 -5.55
C ALA A 43 15.54 -13.63 -6.37
N CYS A 44 14.21 -13.73 -6.52
CA CYS A 44 13.41 -12.66 -7.14
C CYS A 44 13.25 -11.44 -6.23
N CYS A 45 13.46 -11.59 -4.93
CA CYS A 45 13.30 -10.57 -3.89
C CYS A 45 14.63 -9.95 -3.43
N ASP A 46 15.78 -10.62 -3.67
CA ASP A 46 17.09 -10.18 -3.18
C ASP A 46 17.58 -8.81 -3.71
N PRO A 47 17.23 -8.33 -4.92
CA PRO A 47 17.48 -6.93 -5.28
C PRO A 47 16.39 -5.96 -4.78
N VAL A 48 15.21 -6.46 -4.44
CA VAL A 48 13.98 -5.68 -4.21
C VAL A 48 13.99 -4.95 -2.87
N GLU A 49 14.66 -5.50 -1.84
CA GLU A 49 14.82 -4.83 -0.54
C GLU A 49 15.47 -3.45 -0.66
N SER A 50 16.49 -3.32 -1.51
CA SER A 50 17.22 -2.07 -1.72
C SER A 50 16.42 -1.02 -2.49
N VAL A 51 15.51 -1.45 -3.36
CA VAL A 51 14.78 -0.56 -4.28
C VAL A 51 13.59 0.09 -3.59
N PHE A 52 12.81 -0.68 -2.83
CA PHE A 52 11.59 -0.19 -2.20
C PHE A 52 11.72 0.14 -0.71
N ALA A 53 12.87 -0.13 -0.09
CA ALA A 53 13.12 0.14 1.33
C ALA A 53 12.03 -0.45 2.24
N VAL A 54 11.71 -1.73 2.02
CA VAL A 54 10.59 -2.45 2.65
C VAL A 54 10.82 -2.80 4.12
N GLN A 55 12.02 -2.57 4.66
CA GLN A 55 12.28 -2.81 6.08
C GLN A 55 11.67 -1.66 6.93
N PRO A 56 11.03 -1.96 8.07
CA PRO A 56 10.65 -0.95 9.06
C PRO A 56 11.87 -0.12 9.48
N ARG A 57 11.72 1.21 9.41
CA ARG A 57 12.76 2.20 9.70
C ARG A 57 12.55 2.86 11.06
N THR A 58 11.30 3.12 11.43
CA THR A 58 10.94 3.73 12.72
C THR A 58 10.51 2.68 13.73
N ASP A 59 10.55 3.02 15.02
CA ASP A 59 10.10 2.12 16.08
C ASP A 59 8.59 1.85 16.00
N VAL A 60 7.81 2.85 15.55
CA VAL A 60 6.38 2.69 15.27
C VAL A 60 6.14 1.67 14.15
N GLU A 61 6.87 1.78 13.04
CA GLU A 61 6.77 0.82 11.93
C GLU A 61 7.16 -0.58 12.37
N ARG A 62 8.23 -0.71 13.18
CA ARG A 62 8.69 -2.00 13.71
C ARG A 62 7.64 -2.64 14.60
N ALA A 63 7.06 -1.88 15.53
CA ALA A 63 6.00 -2.35 16.41
C ALA A 63 4.77 -2.83 15.61
N LEU A 64 4.37 -2.11 14.56
CA LEU A 64 3.24 -2.51 13.71
C LEU A 64 3.58 -3.69 12.80
N PHE A 65 4.82 -3.77 12.30
CA PHE A 65 5.31 -4.89 11.51
C PHE A 65 5.33 -6.18 12.34
N ASP A 66 5.74 -6.09 13.61
CA ASP A 66 5.88 -7.24 14.50
C ASP A 66 4.57 -7.78 15.07
N ARG A 67 3.50 -6.97 15.12
CA ARG A 67 2.17 -7.41 15.55
C ARG A 67 1.53 -8.40 14.58
N ASP A 68 1.09 -9.57 15.02
CA ASP A 68 0.45 -10.56 14.13
C ASP A 68 -1.08 -10.46 14.05
N ASP A 69 -1.70 -9.53 14.77
CA ASP A 69 -3.16 -9.37 14.91
C ASP A 69 -3.81 -8.38 13.94
N ASN A 70 -3.03 -7.69 13.09
CA ASN A 70 -3.53 -6.62 12.23
C ASN A 70 -3.73 -7.02 10.75
N LEU A 71 -3.50 -8.29 10.40
CA LEU A 71 -3.76 -8.85 9.08
C LEU A 71 -4.56 -10.13 9.20
N SER A 72 -5.49 -10.34 8.27
CA SER A 72 -6.20 -11.61 8.16
C SER A 72 -5.25 -12.73 7.68
N PRO A 73 -5.24 -13.92 8.33
CA PRO A 73 -4.31 -15.01 8.00
C PRO A 73 -4.42 -15.54 6.56
N ASN A 74 -5.64 -15.53 5.99
CA ASN A 74 -5.92 -16.06 4.65
C ASN A 74 -6.15 -14.96 3.60
N GLY A 75 -5.69 -13.74 3.85
CA GLY A 75 -5.88 -12.61 2.94
C GLY A 75 -4.89 -12.62 1.78
N TYR A 76 -5.36 -12.25 0.57
CA TYR A 76 -4.47 -11.97 -0.56
C TYR A 76 -3.90 -10.55 -0.45
N LEU A 77 -2.59 -10.42 -0.30
CA LEU A 77 -1.84 -9.16 -0.37
C LEU A 77 -2.53 -7.99 0.38
N CYS A 78 -3.11 -6.99 -0.30
CA CYS A 78 -3.75 -5.84 0.35
C CYS A 78 -5.29 -5.85 0.25
N VAL A 79 -5.90 -7.04 0.05
CA VAL A 79 -7.36 -7.19 0.09
C VAL A 79 -7.91 -6.77 1.45
N ASP A 80 -9.04 -6.07 1.42
CA ASP A 80 -9.75 -5.48 2.57
C ASP A 80 -8.92 -4.44 3.36
N LEU A 81 -7.80 -3.97 2.80
CA LEU A 81 -7.04 -2.87 3.37
C LEU A 81 -7.42 -1.53 2.72
N GLU A 82 -7.26 -0.48 3.51
CA GLU A 82 -7.41 0.91 3.09
C GLU A 82 -6.06 1.62 3.22
N ILE A 83 -5.74 2.49 2.27
CA ILE A 83 -4.49 3.26 2.28
C ILE A 83 -4.79 4.76 2.38
N TYR A 84 -4.11 5.40 3.32
CA TYR A 84 -4.17 6.84 3.57
C TYR A 84 -2.87 7.48 3.11
N LEU A 85 -2.97 8.50 2.27
CA LEU A 85 -1.84 9.16 1.64
C LEU A 85 -1.92 10.67 1.86
N THR A 86 -0.78 11.31 2.04
CA THR A 86 -0.73 12.78 2.14
C THR A 86 -0.91 13.44 0.77
N HIS A 87 -0.36 12.84 -0.28
CA HIS A 87 -0.41 13.34 -1.65
C HIS A 87 -1.00 12.29 -2.57
N GLU A 88 -1.64 12.75 -3.64
CA GLU A 88 -2.21 11.90 -4.66
C GLU A 88 -1.11 11.02 -5.28
N PRO A 89 -1.32 9.68 -5.34
CA PRO A 89 -0.33 8.76 -5.89
C PRO A 89 -0.14 9.00 -7.38
N CYS A 90 1.11 8.88 -7.84
CA CYS A 90 1.41 8.95 -9.26
C CYS A 90 0.83 7.75 -10.02
N VAL A 91 0.73 7.83 -11.35
CA VAL A 91 0.20 6.75 -12.22
C VAL A 91 0.77 5.37 -11.88
N MET A 92 2.07 5.25 -11.66
CA MET A 92 2.71 3.99 -11.26
C MET A 92 2.21 3.48 -9.90
N CYS A 93 2.07 4.37 -8.91
CA CYS A 93 1.58 4.01 -7.58
C CYS A 93 0.08 3.68 -7.61
N SER A 94 -0.71 4.41 -8.37
CA SER A 94 -2.14 4.14 -8.57
C SER A 94 -2.36 2.77 -9.19
N MET A 95 -1.56 2.40 -10.20
CA MET A 95 -1.63 1.06 -10.78
C MET A 95 -1.16 -0.03 -9.80
N ALA A 96 -0.13 0.26 -8.99
CA ALA A 96 0.34 -0.66 -7.95
C ALA A 96 -0.75 -0.92 -6.87
N ILE A 97 -1.50 0.11 -6.47
CA ILE A 97 -2.65 -0.01 -5.57
C ILE A 97 -3.72 -0.93 -6.18
N LEU A 98 -4.06 -0.73 -7.45
CA LEU A 98 -5.03 -1.54 -8.16
C LEU A 98 -4.63 -3.02 -8.21
N HIS A 99 -3.38 -3.30 -8.57
CA HIS A 99 -2.84 -4.66 -8.59
C HIS A 99 -2.77 -5.28 -7.19
N SER A 100 -2.63 -4.47 -6.15
CA SER A 100 -2.57 -4.94 -4.76
C SER A 100 -3.94 -5.18 -4.13
N ARG A 101 -5.01 -4.81 -4.83
CA ARG A 101 -6.41 -5.00 -4.44
C ARG A 101 -6.85 -4.29 -3.15
N PHE A 102 -6.34 -3.08 -2.94
CA PHE A 102 -6.89 -2.21 -1.89
C PHE A 102 -8.39 -1.98 -2.11
N ASN A 103 -9.14 -1.86 -1.00
CA ASN A 103 -10.57 -1.56 -1.04
C ASN A 103 -10.83 -0.06 -1.16
N ARG A 104 -10.02 0.75 -0.47
CA ARG A 104 -10.16 2.20 -0.42
C ARG A 104 -8.80 2.89 -0.46
N VAL A 105 -8.77 4.03 -1.15
CA VAL A 105 -7.68 5.00 -1.14
C VAL A 105 -8.22 6.33 -0.68
N VAL A 106 -7.54 6.95 0.28
CA VAL A 106 -7.83 8.30 0.75
C VAL A 106 -6.56 9.12 0.59
N PHE A 107 -6.63 10.27 -0.08
CA PHE A 107 -5.51 11.20 -0.16
C PHE A 107 -5.94 12.62 0.16
N ALA A 108 -5.01 13.46 0.63
CA ALA A 108 -5.34 14.83 1.02
C ALA A 108 -5.00 15.87 -0.06
N ARG A 109 -3.77 15.88 -0.59
CA ARG A 109 -3.35 16.85 -1.61
C ARG A 109 -3.40 16.26 -3.00
N ARG A 110 -4.05 16.95 -3.94
CA ARG A 110 -4.01 16.59 -5.37
C ARG A 110 -2.63 16.85 -5.97
N MET A 111 -2.26 16.07 -6.99
CA MET A 111 -0.99 16.23 -7.71
C MET A 111 -1.23 16.42 -9.22
N PRO A 112 -1.55 17.64 -9.68
CA PRO A 112 -1.96 17.90 -11.07
C PRO A 112 -1.02 17.34 -12.14
N GLY A 113 0.30 17.39 -11.91
CA GLY A 113 1.30 17.00 -12.89
C GLY A 113 1.64 15.51 -12.94
N SER A 114 1.29 14.73 -11.90
CA SER A 114 1.71 13.32 -11.80
C SER A 114 0.65 12.36 -11.29
N GLY A 115 -0.41 12.89 -10.67
CA GLY A 115 -1.51 12.15 -10.05
C GLY A 115 -2.23 11.26 -11.05
N GLY A 116 -2.41 9.99 -10.67
CA GLY A 116 -3.11 9.01 -11.50
C GLY A 116 -4.53 8.72 -11.05
N MET A 117 -5.00 9.34 -9.96
CA MET A 117 -6.22 8.95 -9.27
C MET A 117 -7.41 9.82 -9.65
N THR A 118 -7.23 11.13 -9.82
CA THR A 118 -8.32 11.99 -10.30
C THR A 118 -8.52 11.86 -11.82
N ALA A 119 -9.77 12.04 -12.25
CA ALA A 119 -10.19 11.97 -13.66
C ALA A 119 -10.55 13.34 -14.23
N ASP A 120 -10.42 14.40 -13.44
CA ASP A 120 -10.87 15.73 -13.80
C ASP A 120 -9.81 16.53 -14.56
N GLU A 121 -10.24 17.64 -15.17
CA GLU A 121 -9.38 18.50 -16.01
C GLU A 121 -8.25 19.18 -15.22
N ARG A 122 -8.30 19.14 -13.89
CA ARG A 122 -7.28 19.69 -12.99
C ARG A 122 -6.07 18.76 -12.83
N GLY A 123 -6.08 17.57 -13.41
CA GLY A 123 -4.98 16.61 -13.35
C GLY A 123 -4.70 15.92 -14.68
N VAL A 124 -3.98 14.79 -14.63
CA VAL A 124 -3.63 14.00 -15.82
C VAL A 124 -4.87 13.31 -16.43
N GLY A 125 -5.98 13.23 -15.69
CA GLY A 125 -7.27 12.75 -16.20
C GLY A 125 -7.36 11.23 -16.36
N HIS A 126 -6.48 10.46 -15.71
CA HIS A 126 -6.49 9.01 -15.85
C HIS A 126 -7.66 8.35 -15.12
N GLY A 127 -8.02 8.80 -13.90
CA GLY A 127 -9.16 8.23 -13.17
C GLY A 127 -9.06 6.72 -12.93
N LEU A 128 -7.89 6.21 -12.55
CA LEU A 128 -7.62 4.76 -12.51
C LEU A 128 -8.50 3.98 -11.53
N PHE A 129 -9.10 4.65 -10.53
CA PHE A 129 -9.98 4.02 -9.55
C PHE A 129 -11.29 3.48 -10.15
N TRP A 130 -11.73 4.02 -11.30
CA TRP A 130 -13.04 3.73 -11.88
C TRP A 130 -13.00 3.56 -13.40
N ARG A 131 -12.33 2.49 -13.86
CA ARG A 131 -12.35 2.07 -15.27
C ARG A 131 -12.93 0.66 -15.45
N PRO A 132 -14.25 0.49 -15.33
CA PRO A 132 -14.89 -0.82 -15.20
C PRO A 132 -14.79 -1.72 -16.44
N THR A 133 -14.53 -1.15 -17.61
CA THR A 133 -14.36 -1.87 -18.88
C THR A 133 -12.91 -2.25 -19.16
N GLU A 134 -11.95 -1.56 -18.56
CA GLU A 134 -10.52 -1.67 -18.87
C GLU A 134 -9.74 -2.39 -17.75
N LEU A 135 -10.19 -2.26 -16.50
CA LEU A 135 -9.45 -2.72 -15.31
C LEU A 135 -10.27 -3.75 -14.51
N ASN A 136 -9.57 -4.79 -14.03
CA ASN A 136 -10.19 -5.94 -13.37
C ASN A 136 -10.56 -5.67 -11.89
N TRP A 137 -9.93 -4.69 -11.24
CA TRP A 137 -10.20 -4.35 -9.84
C TRP A 137 -10.74 -2.93 -9.72
N LYS A 138 -11.61 -2.73 -8.73
CA LYS A 138 -12.27 -1.45 -8.45
C LYS A 138 -12.12 -1.16 -6.97
N PHE A 139 -11.89 0.11 -6.65
CA PHE A 139 -11.74 0.57 -5.28
C PHE A 139 -12.34 1.96 -5.14
N LEU A 140 -12.69 2.31 -3.90
CA LEU A 140 -13.19 3.65 -3.60
C LEU A 140 -12.02 4.62 -3.46
N CYS A 141 -12.16 5.80 -4.05
CA CYS A 141 -11.17 6.85 -3.97
C CYS A 141 -11.80 8.10 -3.34
N TRP A 142 -11.18 8.60 -2.28
CA TRP A 142 -11.63 9.79 -1.58
C TRP A 142 -10.51 10.83 -1.56
N GLU A 143 -10.89 12.06 -1.85
CA GLU A 143 -10.10 13.24 -1.54
C GLU A 143 -10.56 13.76 -0.18
N PHE A 144 -9.62 13.95 0.73
CA PHE A 144 -9.88 14.58 2.01
C PHE A 144 -9.99 16.10 1.82
N VAL A 145 -11.06 16.68 2.34
CA VAL A 145 -11.34 18.12 2.32
C VAL A 145 -11.53 18.58 3.76
N GLU A 146 -10.77 19.57 4.19
CA GLU A 146 -10.96 20.21 5.50
C GLU A 146 -12.09 21.24 5.43
N ASP A 147 -12.98 21.26 6.43
CA ASP A 147 -14.21 22.07 6.43
C ASP A 147 -13.95 23.61 6.39
N ASP A 148 -12.74 24.07 6.76
CA ASP A 148 -12.38 25.50 6.90
C ASP A 148 -11.28 25.99 5.94
N ALA A 149 -10.83 25.17 4.98
CA ALA A 149 -9.79 25.58 4.04
C ALA A 149 -10.38 26.43 2.92
N GLU A 150 -10.28 27.77 3.02
CA GLU A 150 -10.35 28.63 1.85
C GLU A 150 -9.37 28.09 0.79
N ASP A 151 -9.77 28.18 -0.48
CA ASP A 151 -9.13 27.54 -1.64
C ASP A 151 -7.60 27.77 -1.76
N ASP A 152 -7.03 28.76 -1.06
CA ASP A 152 -5.60 29.11 -1.00
C ASP A 152 -4.82 28.47 0.17
N GLU A 153 -5.45 27.91 1.21
CA GLU A 153 -4.77 27.24 2.35
C GLU A 153 -4.63 25.71 2.19
N ARG A 154 -5.16 25.14 1.10
CA ARG A 154 -5.14 23.70 0.77
C ARG A 154 -3.75 23.04 0.80
N ASP A 155 -2.68 23.82 0.72
CA ASP A 155 -1.30 23.35 0.74
C ASP A 155 -0.72 23.13 2.16
N LYS A 156 -1.46 23.36 3.25
CA LYS A 156 -0.93 23.23 4.62
C LYS A 156 -1.57 22.10 5.44
N LEU A 157 -1.36 20.86 5.02
CA LEU A 157 -1.35 19.74 5.98
C LEU A 157 -0.16 19.94 6.92
N VAL A 158 -0.42 20.48 8.12
CA VAL A 158 0.55 20.57 9.21
C VAL A 158 0.59 19.20 9.87
N VAL A 159 1.55 18.36 9.45
CA VAL A 159 1.91 17.18 10.23
C VAL A 159 2.78 17.70 11.37
N ASP A 160 2.28 17.64 12.61
CA ASP A 160 3.10 17.94 13.78
C ASP A 160 4.33 17.01 13.76
N ASP A 161 5.51 17.56 13.51
CA ASP A 161 6.78 16.83 13.36
C ASP A 161 7.24 16.10 14.64
N GLY A 162 6.45 16.17 15.72
CA GLY A 162 6.70 15.46 16.97
C GLY A 162 6.60 13.93 16.90
N ILE A 163 6.25 13.35 15.75
CA ILE A 163 6.23 11.89 15.51
C ILE A 163 7.53 11.38 14.86
N ASN A 164 8.41 12.26 14.38
CA ASN A 164 9.70 11.90 13.78
C ASN A 164 10.92 12.08 14.73
N ALA A 165 10.69 12.12 16.05
CA ALA A 165 11.75 12.14 17.07
C ALA A 165 11.95 10.77 17.71
#